data_AF-A0A2N6P0Y3-F1
#
_entry.id   AF-A0A2N6P0Y3-F1
#
_cell.length_a   1.000
_cell.length_b   1.000
_cell.length_c   1.000
_cell.angle_alpha   90.00
_cell.angle_beta   90.00
_cell.angle_gamma   90.00
#
_symmetry.space_group_name_H-M   'P 1'
#
loop_
_entity.id
_entity.type
_entity.pdbx_description
1 polymer ?
#
loop_
_entity_poly.entity_id
_entity_poly.type
_entity_poly.pdbx_seq_one_letter_code
_entity_poly.pdbx_strand_id
1 'polypeptide(L)'
;MATLLTLPSELLLLIASFASLDGVYQLLCTCKKMNKILGGELWKLDAARQQSRALRWAIDNSCLSTLQRAWELGSSFNLDPEGEGFLSYAARHGSEEIIHAICHFSGDDPRKPHADF
;
A
#
# COMPACT_ATOMS: atom_id res chain seq x y z
N MET A 1 -6.86 7.18 34.56
CA MET A 1 -7.15 7.69 33.20
C MET A 1 -6.87 6.56 32.23
N ALA A 2 -7.88 6.07 31.51
CA ALA A 2 -7.68 5.02 30.51
C ALA A 2 -6.84 5.61 29.36
N THR A 3 -5.73 4.97 29.03
CA THR A 3 -4.87 5.37 27.91
C THR A 3 -5.06 4.36 26.78
N LEU A 4 -4.91 4.80 25.52
CA LEU A 4 -4.95 3.90 24.36
C LEU A 4 -4.03 2.68 24.52
N LEU A 5 -2.92 2.82 25.26
CA LEU A 5 -1.95 1.74 25.52
C LEU A 5 -2.48 0.61 26.41
N THR A 6 -3.58 0.83 27.13
CA THR A 6 -4.26 -0.18 27.97
C THR A 6 -5.29 -1.01 27.21
N LEU A 7 -5.61 -0.62 25.97
CA LEU A 7 -6.52 -1.39 25.13
C LEU A 7 -5.86 -2.66 24.57
N PRO A 8 -6.63 -3.73 24.37
CA PRO A 8 -6.23 -4.89 23.59
C PRO A 8 -5.81 -4.50 22.16
N SER A 9 -4.91 -5.30 21.58
CA SER A 9 -4.41 -5.08 20.21
C SER A 9 -5.52 -5.10 19.17
N GLU A 10 -6.55 -5.92 19.34
CA GLU A 10 -7.67 -6.04 18.41
C GLU A 10 -8.46 -4.72 18.32
N LEU A 11 -8.72 -4.08 19.47
CA LEU A 11 -9.43 -2.81 19.51
C LEU A 11 -8.59 -1.67 18.93
N LEU A 12 -7.28 -1.70 19.16
CA LEU A 12 -6.35 -0.74 18.54
C LEU A 12 -6.33 -0.87 17.01
N LEU A 13 -6.35 -2.09 16.49
CA LEU A 13 -6.42 -2.36 15.05
C LEU A 13 -7.77 -1.93 14.47
N LEU A 14 -8.86 -2.19 15.18
CA LEU A 14 -10.19 -1.74 14.78
C LEU A 14 -10.24 -0.21 14.69
N ILE A 15 -9.73 0.50 15.70
CA ILE A 15 -9.67 1.97 15.67
C ILE A 15 -8.82 2.45 14.49
N ALA A 16 -7.66 1.83 14.24
CA ALA A 16 -6.82 2.16 13.09
C ALA A 16 -7.53 1.94 11.74
N SER A 17 -8.39 0.93 11.65
CA SER A 17 -9.19 0.67 10.45
C SER A 17 -10.22 1.77 10.13
N PHE A 18 -10.61 2.58 11.12
CA PHE A 18 -11.50 3.74 10.93
C PHE A 18 -10.75 5.08 10.83
N ALA A 19 -9.51 5.17 11.32
CA ALA A 19 -8.71 6.39 11.26
C ALA A 19 -8.09 6.63 9.87
N SER A 20 -7.86 7.88 9.48
CA SER A 20 -7.15 8.20 8.23
C SER A 20 -5.73 7.61 8.22
N LEU A 21 -5.18 7.29 7.04
CA LEU A 21 -3.85 6.68 6.94
C LEU A 21 -2.78 7.56 7.60
N ASP A 22 -2.85 8.88 7.39
CA ASP A 22 -1.99 9.86 8.04
C ASP A 22 -2.18 9.87 9.56
N GLY A 23 -3.42 9.76 10.05
CA GLY A 23 -3.70 9.65 11.47
C GLY A 23 -3.11 8.38 12.10
N VAL A 24 -3.20 7.24 11.42
CA VAL A 24 -2.58 5.97 11.86
C VAL A 24 -1.07 6.08 11.85
N TYR A 25 -0.48 6.72 10.83
CA TYR A 25 0.96 6.97 10.77
C TYR A 25 1.44 7.83 11.95
N GLN A 26 0.73 8.92 12.27
CA GLN A 26 1.04 9.75 13.42
C GLN A 26 0.97 8.96 14.74
N LEU A 27 -0.06 8.12 14.92
CA LEU A 27 -0.17 7.24 16.07
C LEU A 27 1.02 6.27 16.19
N LEU A 28 1.49 5.74 15.06
CA LEU A 28 2.67 4.89 14.96
C LEU A 28 3.95 5.58 15.46
N CYS A 29 4.10 6.87 15.13
CA CYS A 29 5.24 7.70 15.53
C CYS A 29 5.23 8.06 17.02
N THR A 30 4.09 7.98 17.72
CA THR A 30 4.01 8.37 19.14
C THR A 30 4.78 7.45 20.08
N CYS A 31 4.71 6.13 19.86
CA CYS A 31 5.15 5.14 20.85
C CYS A 31 5.61 3.83 20.20
N LYS A 32 6.72 3.25 20.71
CA LYS A 32 7.25 1.94 20.24
C LYS A 32 6.23 0.80 20.32
N LYS A 33 5.36 0.80 21.33
CA LYS A 33 4.29 -0.22 21.48
C LYS A 33 3.25 -0.10 20.36
N MET A 34 2.81 1.12 20.03
CA MET A 34 1.89 1.35 18.91
C MET A 34 2.55 1.00 17.58
N ASN A 35 3.82 1.37 17.41
CA ASN A 35 4.59 1.00 16.22
C ASN A 35 4.63 -0.53 16.02
N LYS A 36 4.92 -1.29 17.07
CA LYS A 36 4.96 -2.77 16.98
C LYS A 36 3.61 -3.39 16.59
N ILE A 37 2.49 -2.81 17.02
CA ILE A 37 1.14 -3.33 16.75
C ILE A 37 0.63 -2.86 15.37
N LEU A 38 0.75 -1.57 15.08
CA LEU A 38 0.17 -0.94 13.89
C LEU A 38 1.12 -0.95 12.69
N GLY A 39 2.44 -0.98 12.92
CA GLY A 39 3.46 -0.89 11.87
C GLY A 39 3.34 -2.00 10.84
N GLY A 40 3.08 -3.22 11.31
CA GLY A 40 2.85 -4.38 10.44
C GLY A 40 1.51 -4.38 9.72
N GLU A 41 0.58 -3.49 10.08
CA GLU A 41 -0.79 -3.46 9.55
C GLU A 41 -1.03 -2.21 8.68
N LEU A 42 -0.16 -1.20 8.76
CA LEU A 42 -0.28 0.04 7.99
C LEU A 42 -0.30 -0.23 6.47
N TRP A 43 0.59 -1.09 5.98
CA TRP A 43 0.64 -1.45 4.56
C TRP A 43 -0.60 -2.24 4.12
N LYS A 44 -1.23 -3.01 5.02
CA LYS A 44 -2.49 -3.72 4.73
C LYS A 44 -3.67 -2.76 4.67
N LEU A 45 -3.70 -1.76 5.55
CA LEU A 45 -4.70 -0.70 5.52
C LEU A 45 -4.54 0.18 4.26
N ASP A 46 -3.30 0.46 3.87
CA ASP A 46 -2.99 1.18 2.63
C ASP A 46 -3.44 0.42 1.38
N ALA A 47 -3.10 -0.88 1.33
CA ALA A 47 -3.55 -1.83 0.30
C ALA A 47 -5.08 -1.92 0.22
N ALA A 48 -5.75 -2.17 1.35
CA ALA A 48 -7.20 -2.34 1.41
C ALA A 48 -7.98 -1.07 1.04
N ARG A 49 -7.40 0.11 1.28
CA ARG A 49 -8.03 1.40 0.94
C ARG A 49 -7.72 1.87 -0.47
N GLN A 50 -7.01 1.07 -1.27
CA GLN A 50 -6.52 1.45 -2.61
C GLN A 50 -5.75 2.77 -2.59
N GLN A 51 -5.14 3.12 -1.46
CA GLN A 51 -4.37 4.35 -1.30
C GLN A 51 -2.88 4.15 -1.55
N SER A 52 -2.49 2.94 -1.94
CA SER A 52 -1.35 2.55 -2.78
C SER A 52 0.00 3.25 -2.55
N ARG A 53 0.25 3.84 -1.38
CA ARG A 53 1.56 4.38 -0.97
C ARG A 53 2.54 3.24 -0.75
N ALA A 54 2.07 2.08 -0.31
CA ALA A 54 2.86 0.85 -0.18
C ALA A 54 3.32 0.33 -1.55
N LEU A 55 2.47 0.44 -2.58
CA LEU A 55 2.84 0.09 -3.96
C LEU A 55 3.88 1.06 -4.50
N ARG A 56 3.68 2.37 -4.31
CA ARG A 56 4.67 3.38 -4.72
C ARG A 56 6.02 3.15 -4.03
N TRP A 57 6.02 2.93 -2.72
CA TRP A 57 7.24 2.58 -1.98
C TRP A 57 7.90 1.30 -2.50
N ALA A 58 7.12 0.28 -2.85
CA ALA A 58 7.64 -0.97 -3.41
C ALA A 58 8.30 -0.74 -4.78
N ILE A 59 7.74 0.14 -5.62
CA ILE A 59 8.34 0.52 -6.90
C ILE A 59 9.63 1.32 -6.67
N ASP A 60 9.61 2.32 -5.78
CA ASP A 60 10.76 3.18 -5.47
C ASP A 60 11.97 2.39 -4.95
N ASN A 61 11.70 1.30 -4.22
CA ASN A 61 12.72 0.45 -3.59
C ASN A 61 12.93 -0.88 -4.34
N SER A 62 12.32 -1.06 -5.51
CA SER A 62 12.34 -2.33 -6.28
C SER A 62 12.01 -3.56 -5.44
N CYS A 63 11.08 -3.43 -4.49
CA CYS A 63 10.73 -4.46 -3.51
C CYS A 63 9.57 -5.34 -4.00
N LEU A 64 9.89 -6.36 -4.78
CA LEU A 64 8.93 -7.30 -5.39
C LEU A 64 8.04 -8.00 -4.35
N SER A 65 8.58 -8.37 -3.19
CA SER A 65 7.84 -9.08 -2.14
C SER A 65 6.69 -8.27 -1.58
N THR A 66 6.88 -6.95 -1.41
CA THR A 66 5.81 -6.06 -0.93
C THR A 66 4.75 -5.89 -2.01
N LEU A 67 5.17 -5.82 -3.27
CA LEU A 67 4.29 -5.67 -4.41
C LEU A 67 3.40 -6.91 -4.63
N GLN A 68 3.98 -8.11 -4.56
CA GLN A 68 3.25 -9.39 -4.56
C GLN A 68 2.22 -9.47 -3.43
N ARG A 69 2.64 -9.11 -2.22
CA ARG A 69 1.77 -9.21 -1.05
C ARG A 69 0.61 -8.21 -1.08
N ALA A 70 0.85 -7.04 -1.66
CA ALA A 70 -0.21 -6.06 -1.90
C ALA A 70 -1.23 -6.56 -2.94
N TRP A 71 -0.77 -7.27 -3.99
CA TRP A 71 -1.64 -7.94 -4.95
C TRP A 71 -2.50 -9.04 -4.31
N GLU A 72 -1.90 -9.93 -3.51
CA GLU A 72 -2.64 -11.00 -2.81
C GLU A 72 -3.75 -10.47 -1.89
N LEU A 73 -3.59 -9.26 -1.36
CA LEU A 73 -4.61 -8.58 -0.53
C LEU A 73 -5.68 -7.84 -1.35
N GLY A 74 -5.61 -7.86 -2.69
CA GLY A 74 -6.58 -7.23 -3.56
C GLY A 74 -6.37 -5.73 -3.77
N SER A 75 -5.13 -5.23 -3.64
CA SER A 75 -4.83 -3.83 -3.99
C SER A 75 -5.09 -3.58 -5.47
N SER A 76 -5.58 -2.37 -5.79
CA SER A 76 -5.71 -1.91 -7.17
C SER A 76 -4.37 -1.42 -7.70
N PHE A 77 -3.96 -1.92 -8.87
CA PHE A 77 -2.73 -1.54 -9.58
C PHE A 77 -2.99 -0.54 -10.72
N ASN A 78 -4.17 0.06 -10.76
CA ASN A 78 -4.54 0.97 -11.85
C ASN A 78 -3.89 2.33 -11.69
N LEU A 79 -4.20 3.02 -10.60
CA LEU A 79 -3.77 4.39 -10.34
C LEU A 79 -3.09 4.48 -8.99
N ASP A 80 -2.05 5.27 -8.95
CA ASP A 80 -1.36 5.65 -7.74
C ASP A 80 -2.09 6.77 -6.99
N PRO A 81 -1.61 7.17 -5.80
CA PRO A 81 -2.32 8.14 -4.97
C PRO A 81 -2.37 9.56 -5.56
N GLU A 82 -1.58 9.86 -6.59
CA GLU A 82 -1.59 11.12 -7.33
C GLU A 82 -2.36 11.00 -8.66
N GLY A 83 -2.92 9.84 -8.96
CA GLY A 83 -3.67 9.56 -10.19
C GLY A 83 -2.79 9.21 -11.38
N GLU A 84 -1.49 8.91 -11.19
CA GLU A 84 -0.62 8.36 -12.23
C GLU A 84 -0.78 6.83 -12.29
N GLY A 85 -0.76 6.26 -13.49
CA GLY A 85 -0.81 4.81 -13.63
C GLY A 85 0.45 4.14 -13.04
N PHE A 86 0.29 3.10 -12.22
CA PHE A 86 1.44 2.43 -11.58
C PHE A 86 2.48 1.89 -12.56
N LEU A 87 2.04 1.48 -13.75
CA LEU A 87 2.92 1.05 -14.82
C LEU A 87 3.77 2.21 -15.38
N SER A 88 3.17 3.38 -15.57
CA SER A 88 3.89 4.60 -16.01
C SER A 88 4.94 4.99 -14.96
N TYR A 89 4.54 4.99 -13.69
CA TYR A 89 5.42 5.32 -12.58
C TYR A 89 6.62 4.34 -12.51
N ALA A 90 6.35 3.03 -12.61
CA ALA A 90 7.41 2.00 -12.63
C ALA A 90 8.34 2.13 -13.85
N ALA A 91 7.80 2.45 -15.03
CA ALA A 91 8.58 2.67 -16.25
C ALA A 91 9.56 3.84 -16.10
N ARG A 92 9.14 4.94 -15.46
CA ARG A 92 10.01 6.10 -15.18
C ARG A 92 11.15 5.77 -14.22
N HIS A 93 10.91 4.88 -13.27
CA HIS A 93 11.94 4.40 -12.33
C HIS A 93 12.87 3.33 -12.92
N GLY A 94 12.56 2.78 -14.10
CA GLY A 94 13.44 1.88 -14.84
C GLY A 94 13.59 0.48 -14.23
N SER A 95 12.67 0.06 -13.37
CA SER A 95 12.75 -1.24 -12.70
C SER A 95 12.02 -2.32 -13.51
N GLU A 96 12.70 -2.95 -14.46
CA GLU A 96 12.12 -3.97 -15.37
C GLU A 96 11.39 -5.10 -14.63
N GLU A 97 11.96 -5.60 -13.53
CA GLU A 97 11.35 -6.67 -12.72
C GLU A 97 9.97 -6.28 -12.15
N ILE A 98 9.84 -5.02 -11.70
CA ILE A 98 8.61 -4.46 -11.15
C ILE A 98 7.59 -4.27 -12.28
N ILE A 99 8.01 -3.78 -13.44
CA ILE A 99 7.16 -3.60 -14.62
C ILE A 99 6.58 -4.96 -15.04
N HIS A 100 7.43 -5.98 -15.14
CA HIS A 100 6.99 -7.34 -15.47
C HIS A 100 6.01 -7.89 -14.44
N ALA A 101 6.26 -7.66 -13.15
CA ALA A 101 5.37 -8.10 -12.08
C ALA A 101 4.00 -7.41 -12.16
N ILE A 102 3.96 -6.08 -12.31
CA ILE A 102 2.71 -5.32 -12.44
C ILE A 102 1.90 -5.79 -13.67
N CYS A 103 2.55 -6.01 -14.82
CA CYS A 103 1.89 -6.54 -16.01
C CYS A 103 1.31 -7.94 -15.78
N HIS A 104 2.03 -8.79 -15.03
CA HIS A 104 1.55 -10.12 -14.69
C HIS A 104 0.34 -10.08 -13.74
N PHE A 105 0.35 -9.16 -12.78
CA PHE A 105 -0.73 -8.99 -11.81
C PHE A 105 -1.99 -8.42 -12.45
N SER A 106 -1.90 -7.29 -13.15
CA SER A 106 -3.09 -6.67 -13.74
C SER A 106 -3.80 -7.55 -14.77
N GLY A 107 -3.12 -8.56 -15.34
CA GLY A 107 -3.66 -9.35 -16.46
C GLY A 107 -3.88 -8.54 -17.74
N ASP A 108 -3.62 -7.23 -17.68
CA ASP A 108 -3.59 -6.31 -18.79
C ASP A 108 -2.23 -6.38 -19.47
N ASP A 109 -2.28 -6.74 -20.75
CA ASP A 109 -1.12 -6.67 -21.63
C ASP A 109 -0.73 -5.19 -21.77
N PRO A 110 0.46 -4.76 -21.33
CA PRO A 110 0.91 -3.37 -21.49
C PRO A 110 1.01 -2.92 -22.96
N ARG A 111 0.88 -3.86 -23.91
CA ARG A 111 0.83 -3.61 -25.35
C ARG A 111 -0.58 -3.50 -25.92
N LYS A 112 -1.63 -3.74 -25.13
CA LYS A 112 -2.99 -3.40 -25.57
C LYS A 112 -3.14 -1.88 -25.55
N PRO A 113 -3.37 -1.23 -26.70
CA PRO A 113 -3.73 0.18 -26.67
C PRO A 113 -5.01 0.32 -25.86
N HIS A 114 -5.05 1.30 -24.96
CA HIS A 114 -6.30 1.74 -24.35
C HIS A 114 -7.21 2.20 -25.49
N ALA A 115 -8.09 1.32 -25.94
CA ALA A 115 -9.28 1.74 -26.65
C ALA A 115 -10.12 2.46 -25.59
N ASP A 116 -10.14 3.80 -25.65
CA ASP A 116 -11.35 4.52 -26.02
C ASP A 116 -11.15 6.05 -25.89
N PHE A 117 -11.77 6.74 -26.86
CA PHE A 117 -12.09 8.18 -26.87
C PHE A 117 -13.37 8.43 -26.07
#